data_AF-A0A2M7DTS6-F1
#
_entry.id   AF-A0A2M7DTS6-F1
#
_cell.length_a   1.000
_cell.length_b   1.000
_cell.length_c   1.000
_cell.angle_alpha   90.00
_cell.angle_beta   90.00
_cell.angle_gamma   90.00
#
_symmetry.space_group_name_H-M   'P 1'
#
loop_
_entity.id
_entity.type
_entity.pdbx_description
1 polymer ?
#
loop_
_entity_poly.entity_id
_entity_poly.type
_entity_poly.pdbx_seq_one_letter_code
_entity_poly.pdbx_strand_id
1 'polypeptide(L)'
;MFYKERDSFSVYKCFNKNCSLYISNKKKLNFSEKMLFSVKPFEFKLHYIFREYHFSEHQLVHSAPNSTAPITQIRNSLNTLALILTFHVSFAISARKTAYILREVFKLKLSYQSVLNYCEMTAYHCHNFNLAFKGPVDNTLAGDETYIKISGKRAYTFLFISSKNLKITANHIASSRDTLPATIAIKESIRTADPKDSMTIVTDGNPSYQDAVHFLNKPENGNHQLNLKQVIGLQNLDKVSEEFRPFKQLIERLNRTYKFHVRPAVGFASINGAIALTTLFVTHYNFLRPHMSLNYNVPVPLDFLKNIDTLPNRWAKLISTALQLPALA
;
A
#
# COMPACT_ATOMS: atom_id res chain seq x y z
N MET A 1 29.84 5.89 -18.36
CA MET A 1 29.31 6.74 -19.44
C MET A 1 27.80 6.69 -19.37
N PHE A 2 27.15 7.85 -19.59
CA PHE A 2 25.70 7.95 -19.69
C PHE A 2 25.20 7.08 -20.85
N TYR A 3 24.09 6.36 -20.65
CA TYR A 3 23.51 5.46 -21.64
C TYR A 3 22.10 5.87 -22.04
N LYS A 4 21.24 6.13 -21.05
CA LYS A 4 19.84 6.46 -21.28
C LYS A 4 19.27 7.20 -20.06
N GLU A 5 18.39 8.15 -20.30
CA GLU A 5 17.57 8.79 -19.28
C GLU A 5 16.15 8.21 -19.24
N ARG A 6 15.59 8.14 -18.04
CA ARG A 6 14.20 7.79 -17.73
C ARG A 6 13.68 8.86 -16.77
N ASP A 7 12.36 9.01 -16.70
CA ASP A 7 11.70 10.02 -15.87
C ASP A 7 12.08 9.98 -14.39
N SER A 8 12.48 8.81 -13.86
CA SER A 8 12.84 8.63 -12.44
C SER A 8 14.33 8.34 -12.20
N PHE A 9 15.12 8.09 -13.25
CA PHE A 9 16.54 7.75 -13.09
C PHE A 9 17.34 7.83 -14.40
N SER A 10 18.63 8.12 -14.26
CA SER A 10 19.63 8.01 -15.32
C SER A 10 20.32 6.64 -15.26
N VAL A 11 20.49 6.03 -16.44
CA VAL A 11 21.20 4.76 -16.61
C VAL A 11 22.58 5.04 -17.17
N TYR A 12 23.59 4.53 -16.49
CA TYR A 12 24.99 4.54 -16.94
C TYR A 12 25.42 3.12 -17.25
N LYS A 13 26.07 2.92 -18.39
CA LYS A 13 26.55 1.62 -18.83
C LYS A 13 28.06 1.68 -19.04
N CYS A 14 28.76 0.66 -18.59
CA CYS A 14 30.16 0.47 -18.95
C CYS A 14 30.24 -0.10 -20.37
N PHE A 15 30.92 0.58 -21.29
CA PHE A 15 31.12 0.09 -22.67
C PHE A 15 32.43 -0.70 -22.86
N ASN A 16 33.27 -0.77 -21.82
CA ASN A 16 34.55 -1.47 -21.90
C ASN A 16 34.33 -2.98 -22.08
N LYS A 17 34.70 -3.49 -23.26
CA LYS A 17 34.65 -4.92 -23.60
C LYS A 17 35.76 -5.75 -22.93
N ASN A 18 36.76 -5.09 -22.33
CA ASN A 18 37.82 -5.72 -21.55
C ASN A 18 37.49 -5.75 -20.04
N CYS A 19 36.31 -5.26 -19.63
CA CYS A 19 35.86 -5.32 -18.26
C CYS A 19 35.72 -6.78 -17.79
N SER A 20 36.26 -7.10 -16.61
CA SER A 20 36.22 -8.44 -16.02
C SER A 20 34.80 -8.99 -15.90
N LEU A 21 33.84 -8.16 -15.47
CA LEU A 21 32.42 -8.54 -15.39
C LEU A 21 31.85 -8.93 -16.75
N TYR A 22 32.11 -8.13 -17.79
CA TYR A 22 31.64 -8.41 -19.14
C TYR A 22 32.24 -9.71 -19.70
N ILE A 23 33.56 -9.90 -19.54
CA ILE A 23 34.23 -11.12 -19.97
C ILE A 23 33.66 -12.35 -19.24
N SER A 24 33.46 -12.25 -17.92
CA SER A 24 32.87 -13.31 -17.10
C SER A 24 31.45 -13.65 -17.55
N ASN A 25 30.58 -12.66 -17.69
CA ASN A 25 29.20 -12.87 -18.13
C ASN A 25 29.11 -13.43 -19.55
N LYS A 26 29.96 -12.95 -20.47
CA LYS A 26 30.02 -13.46 -21.84
C LYS A 26 30.46 -14.94 -21.89
N LYS A 27 31.36 -15.36 -20.99
CA LYS A 27 31.79 -16.77 -20.87
C LYS A 27 30.66 -17.69 -20.38
N LYS A 28 29.73 -17.18 -19.57
CA LYS A 28 28.58 -17.94 -19.04
C LYS A 28 27.49 -18.23 -20.06
N LEU A 29 27.49 -17.56 -21.21
CA LEU A 29 26.51 -17.80 -22.27
C LEU A 29 26.66 -19.22 -22.84
N ASN A 30 25.55 -19.94 -22.94
CA ASN A 30 25.51 -21.23 -23.62
C ASN A 30 25.62 -21.07 -25.15
N PHE A 31 25.68 -22.19 -25.88
CA PHE A 31 25.86 -22.15 -27.34
C PHE A 31 24.74 -21.38 -28.06
N SER A 32 23.48 -21.67 -27.72
CA SER A 32 22.30 -21.01 -28.29
C SER A 32 22.27 -19.51 -27.98
N GLU A 33 22.61 -19.13 -26.75
CA GLU A 33 22.70 -17.74 -26.32
C GLU A 33 23.84 -16.98 -27.02
N LYS A 34 24.98 -17.62 -27.28
CA LYS A 34 26.08 -17.03 -28.06
C LYS A 34 25.67 -16.76 -29.50
N MET A 35 24.93 -17.68 -30.12
CA MET A 35 24.37 -17.46 -31.45
C MET A 35 23.37 -16.30 -31.45
N LEU A 36 22.46 -16.27 -30.47
CA LEU A 36 21.48 -15.19 -30.35
C LEU A 36 22.15 -13.84 -30.05
N PHE A 37 23.20 -13.81 -29.24
CA PHE A 37 23.95 -12.60 -28.93
C PHE A 37 24.60 -11.97 -30.16
N SER A 38 25.07 -12.78 -31.12
CA SER A 38 25.62 -12.29 -32.39
C SER A 38 24.58 -11.56 -33.24
N VAL A 39 23.31 -11.97 -33.15
CA VAL A 39 22.19 -11.37 -33.90
C VAL A 39 21.53 -10.23 -33.12
N LYS A 40 21.40 -10.37 -31.80
CA LYS A 40 20.67 -9.45 -30.91
C LYS A 40 21.47 -9.14 -29.63
N PRO A 41 22.60 -8.42 -29.72
CA PRO A 41 23.46 -8.17 -28.57
C PRO A 41 22.80 -7.30 -27.49
N PHE A 42 21.77 -6.52 -27.84
CA PHE A 42 21.08 -5.60 -26.94
C PHE A 42 20.13 -6.29 -25.95
N GLU A 43 19.71 -7.54 -26.22
CA GLU A 43 18.86 -8.33 -25.30
C GLU A 43 19.65 -8.84 -24.09
N PHE A 44 20.99 -8.85 -24.16
CA PHE A 44 21.86 -9.37 -23.12
C PHE A 44 22.45 -8.27 -22.24
N LYS A 45 22.22 -8.36 -20.93
CA LYS A 45 22.80 -7.45 -19.92
C LYS A 45 24.16 -7.98 -19.44
N LEU A 46 25.18 -7.87 -20.30
CA LEU A 46 26.53 -8.39 -19.99
C LEU A 46 27.41 -7.38 -19.24
N HIS A 47 27.19 -6.08 -19.45
CA HIS A 47 28.01 -5.02 -18.87
C HIS A 47 27.49 -4.55 -17.52
N TYR A 48 28.36 -3.89 -16.75
CA TYR A 48 27.94 -3.15 -15.55
C TYR A 48 26.95 -2.04 -15.93
N ILE A 49 25.84 -1.99 -15.19
CA ILE A 49 24.78 -0.99 -15.34
C ILE A 49 24.59 -0.35 -13.98
N PHE A 50 24.75 0.97 -13.93
CA PHE A 50 24.47 1.78 -12.74
C PHE A 50 23.21 2.61 -12.98
N ARG A 51 22.40 2.75 -11.94
CA ARG A 51 21.21 3.61 -11.94
C ARG A 51 21.37 4.71 -10.90
N GLU A 52 21.32 5.94 -11.38
CA GLU A 52 21.27 7.16 -10.58
C GLU A 52 19.82 7.64 -10.51
N TYR A 53 19.20 7.54 -9.34
CA TYR A 53 17.81 7.93 -9.17
C TYR A 53 17.71 9.43 -8.96
N HIS A 54 16.71 10.05 -9.58
CA HIS A 54 16.49 11.50 -9.51
C HIS A 54 15.65 11.93 -8.32
N PHE A 55 15.48 11.03 -7.34
CA PHE A 55 14.77 11.31 -6.09
C PHE A 55 15.60 10.89 -4.89
N SER A 56 15.41 11.63 -3.80
CA SER A 56 16.11 11.43 -2.52
C SER A 56 15.18 10.86 -1.45
N GLU A 57 15.75 10.47 -0.30
CA GLU A 57 14.98 9.93 0.80
C GLU A 57 13.87 10.87 1.30
N HIS A 58 14.10 12.18 1.27
CA HIS A 58 13.13 13.20 1.71
C HIS A 58 11.85 13.23 0.85
N GLN A 59 11.90 12.74 -0.38
CA GLN A 59 10.72 12.64 -1.25
C GLN A 59 9.92 11.35 -1.01
N LEU A 60 10.42 10.43 -0.17
CA LEU A 60 9.75 9.17 0.15
C LEU A 60 8.67 9.34 1.21
N VAL A 61 7.75 10.28 0.98
CA VAL A 61 6.68 10.63 1.92
C VAL A 61 5.44 9.80 1.63
N HIS A 62 5.01 9.02 2.62
CA HIS A 62 3.78 8.24 2.54
C HIS A 62 2.55 9.17 2.52
N SER A 63 1.50 8.75 1.81
CA SER A 63 0.30 9.59 1.66
C SER A 63 -0.49 9.60 2.97
N ALA A 64 -0.61 10.76 3.59
CA ALA A 64 -1.36 10.94 4.83
C ALA A 64 -2.58 11.86 4.62
N PRO A 65 -3.69 11.62 5.33
CA PRO A 65 -4.83 12.53 5.32
C PRO A 65 -4.47 13.84 6.02
N ASN A 66 -4.95 14.96 5.48
CA ASN A 66 -4.79 16.27 6.10
C ASN A 66 -5.80 16.45 7.24
N SER A 67 -5.38 17.10 8.33
CA SER A 67 -6.29 17.56 9.36
C SER A 67 -7.12 18.73 8.83
N THR A 68 -8.42 18.50 8.59
CA THR A 68 -9.34 19.52 8.07
C THR A 68 -10.06 20.30 9.18
N ALA A 69 -10.24 19.68 10.36
CA ALA A 69 -10.76 20.31 11.57
C ALA A 69 -10.49 19.44 12.80
N PRO A 70 -10.35 20.03 14.01
CA PRO A 70 -10.23 19.26 15.25
C PRO A 70 -11.46 18.40 15.50
N ILE A 71 -11.27 17.12 15.84
CA ILE A 71 -12.38 16.21 16.18
C ILE A 71 -13.22 16.71 17.37
N THR A 72 -12.67 17.60 18.19
CA THR A 72 -13.38 18.22 19.33
C THR A 72 -14.50 19.16 18.88
N GLN A 73 -14.52 19.55 17.60
CA GLN A 73 -15.58 20.35 16.99
C GLN A 73 -16.71 19.50 16.38
N ILE A 74 -16.75 18.19 16.65
CA ILE A 74 -17.89 17.36 16.24
C ILE A 74 -19.14 17.91 16.95
N ARG A 75 -20.11 18.37 16.14
CA ARG A 75 -21.38 18.92 16.63
C ARG A 75 -22.29 17.86 17.24
N ASN A 76 -22.00 16.59 16.97
CA ASN A 76 -22.74 15.41 17.38
C ASN A 76 -21.92 14.54 18.36
N SER A 77 -22.56 13.56 19.00
CA SER A 77 -21.88 12.66 19.95
C SER A 77 -20.89 11.71 19.25
N LEU A 78 -19.90 11.21 20.02
CA LEU A 78 -18.99 10.14 19.57
C LEU A 78 -19.74 8.90 19.05
N ASN A 79 -20.89 8.58 19.66
CA ASN A 79 -21.79 7.51 19.21
C ASN A 79 -22.31 7.75 17.79
N THR A 80 -22.64 9.00 17.45
CA THR A 80 -23.08 9.37 16.11
C THR A 80 -21.95 9.18 15.09
N LEU A 81 -20.73 9.63 15.44
CA LEU A 81 -19.54 9.41 14.61
C LEU A 81 -19.28 7.92 14.39
N ALA A 82 -19.33 7.12 15.46
CA ALA A 82 -19.12 5.68 15.37
C ALA A 82 -20.14 4.97 14.47
N LEU A 83 -21.41 5.39 14.52
CA LEU A 83 -22.44 4.90 13.60
C LEU A 83 -22.13 5.29 12.15
N ILE A 84 -21.69 6.54 11.91
CA ILE A 84 -21.27 7.00 10.59
C ILE A 84 -20.16 6.10 10.03
N LEU A 85 -19.10 5.86 10.79
CA LEU A 85 -17.97 5.02 10.36
C LEU A 85 -18.39 3.57 10.16
N THR A 86 -19.27 3.05 11.01
CA THR A 86 -19.82 1.70 10.86
C THR A 86 -20.53 1.53 9.52
N PHE A 87 -21.45 2.43 9.18
CA PHE A 87 -22.18 2.32 7.91
C PHE A 87 -21.33 2.71 6.70
N HIS A 88 -20.67 3.86 6.76
CA HIS A 88 -19.94 4.39 5.62
C HIS A 88 -18.66 3.61 5.30
N VAL A 89 -17.88 3.28 6.32
CA VAL A 89 -16.58 2.61 6.16
C VAL A 89 -16.76 1.11 6.25
N SER A 90 -17.23 0.58 7.38
CA SER A 90 -17.22 -0.87 7.61
C SER A 90 -18.20 -1.63 6.73
N PHE A 91 -19.36 -1.04 6.43
CA PHE A 91 -20.34 -1.63 5.52
C PHE A 91 -20.30 -1.04 4.11
N ALA A 92 -19.32 -0.19 3.80
CA ALA A 92 -19.13 0.42 2.48
C ALA A 92 -20.40 1.07 1.91
N ILE A 93 -21.22 1.72 2.75
CA ILE A 93 -22.44 2.40 2.31
C ILE A 93 -22.10 3.81 1.85
N SER A 94 -22.66 4.27 0.73
CA SER A 94 -22.43 5.66 0.25
C SER A 94 -22.83 6.70 1.31
N ALA A 95 -22.15 7.84 1.36
CA ALA A 95 -22.42 8.89 2.35
C ALA A 95 -23.89 9.36 2.37
N ARG A 96 -24.54 9.42 1.20
CA ARG A 96 -25.97 9.76 1.08
C ARG A 96 -26.87 8.72 1.74
N LYS A 97 -26.61 7.44 1.48
CA LYS A 97 -27.38 6.33 2.07
C LYS A 97 -27.09 6.19 3.56
N THR A 98 -25.86 6.44 4.01
CA THR A 98 -25.53 6.53 5.44
C THR A 98 -26.32 7.64 6.12
N ALA A 99 -26.34 8.86 5.57
CA ALA A 99 -27.14 9.96 6.10
C ALA A 99 -28.64 9.63 6.14
N TYR A 100 -29.15 8.95 5.11
CA TYR A 100 -30.53 8.46 5.06
C TYR A 100 -30.83 7.45 6.18
N ILE A 101 -29.98 6.44 6.39
CA ILE A 101 -30.13 5.46 7.47
C ILE A 101 -30.13 6.16 8.84
N LEU A 102 -29.18 7.06 9.08
CA LEU A 102 -29.08 7.81 10.33
C LEU A 102 -30.35 8.63 10.60
N ARG A 103 -30.94 9.22 9.56
CA ARG A 103 -32.18 10.00 9.67
C ARG A 103 -33.40 9.12 9.92
N GLU A 104 -33.59 8.05 9.14
CA GLU A 104 -34.83 7.28 9.19
C GLU A 104 -34.87 6.29 10.35
N VAL A 105 -33.75 5.62 10.63
CA VAL A 105 -33.64 4.55 11.64
C VAL A 105 -33.30 5.12 13.01
N PHE A 106 -32.35 6.08 13.06
CA PHE A 106 -31.82 6.60 14.33
C PHE A 106 -32.35 8.01 14.68
N LYS A 107 -33.17 8.62 13.82
CA LYS A 107 -33.68 10.01 13.96
C LYS A 107 -32.57 11.06 14.10
N LEU A 108 -31.38 10.77 13.61
CA LEU A 108 -30.22 11.67 13.58
C LEU A 108 -30.20 12.44 12.25
N LYS A 109 -30.60 13.71 12.28
CA LYS A 109 -30.65 14.57 11.09
C LYS A 109 -29.25 15.07 10.72
N LEU A 110 -28.66 14.43 9.71
CA LEU A 110 -27.33 14.77 9.18
C LEU A 110 -27.37 14.85 7.66
N SER A 111 -26.54 15.73 7.09
CA SER A 111 -26.32 15.77 5.64
C SER A 111 -25.28 14.73 5.23
N TYR A 112 -25.26 14.35 3.95
CA TYR A 112 -24.18 13.50 3.42
C TYR A 112 -22.81 14.20 3.51
N GLN A 113 -22.77 15.53 3.42
CA GLN A 113 -21.54 16.29 3.56
C GLN A 113 -20.99 16.20 5.00
N SER A 114 -21.88 16.19 5.99
CA SER A 114 -21.51 15.97 7.39
C SER A 114 -20.86 14.59 7.58
N VAL A 115 -21.38 13.55 6.90
CA VAL A 115 -20.77 12.21 6.90
C VAL A 115 -19.35 12.25 6.35
N LEU A 116 -19.14 12.88 5.19
CA LEU A 116 -17.82 12.99 4.56
C LEU A 116 -16.83 13.78 5.43
N ASN A 117 -17.25 14.93 5.97
CA ASN A 117 -16.41 15.76 6.83
C ASN A 117 -15.97 14.98 8.08
N TYR A 118 -16.89 14.26 8.72
CA TYR A 118 -16.57 13.43 9.88
C TYR A 118 -15.59 12.30 9.55
N CYS A 119 -15.69 11.70 8.36
CA CYS A 119 -14.71 10.73 7.90
C CYS A 119 -13.34 11.36 7.67
N GLU A 120 -13.25 12.52 7.01
CA GLU A 120 -11.98 13.21 6.80
C GLU A 120 -11.30 13.58 8.13
N MET A 121 -12.05 14.16 9.08
CA MET A 121 -11.55 14.48 10.41
C MET A 121 -11.03 13.24 11.15
N THR A 122 -11.77 12.13 11.08
CA THR A 122 -11.40 10.91 11.79
C THR A 122 -10.22 10.21 11.13
N ALA A 123 -10.08 10.31 9.80
CA ALA A 123 -9.00 9.68 9.06
C ALA A 123 -7.62 10.17 9.53
N TYR A 124 -7.48 11.45 9.86
CA TYR A 124 -6.25 12.00 10.44
C TYR A 124 -5.81 11.25 11.70
N HIS A 125 -6.72 11.06 12.65
CA HIS A 125 -6.42 10.35 13.89
C HIS A 125 -6.25 8.84 13.66
N CYS A 126 -7.05 8.25 12.78
CA CYS A 126 -6.90 6.85 12.39
C CYS A 126 -5.59 6.57 11.66
N HIS A 127 -5.03 7.54 10.92
CA HIS A 127 -3.69 7.41 10.33
C HIS A 127 -2.64 7.24 11.43
N ASN A 128 -2.63 8.12 12.42
CA ASN A 128 -1.70 8.03 13.56
C ASN A 128 -1.90 6.73 14.35
N PHE A 129 -3.15 6.30 14.53
CA PHE A 129 -3.48 5.01 15.13
C PHE A 129 -2.89 3.84 14.32
N ASN A 130 -3.05 3.83 12.99
CA ASN A 130 -2.46 2.82 12.13
C ASN A 130 -0.94 2.81 12.24
N LEU A 131 -0.30 3.99 12.35
CA LEU A 131 1.15 4.10 12.49
C LEU A 131 1.64 3.50 13.81
N ALA A 132 0.97 3.84 14.92
CA ALA A 132 1.32 3.40 16.27
C ALA A 132 1.07 1.89 16.51
N PHE A 133 -0.05 1.38 16.02
CA PHE A 133 -0.50 0.00 16.28
C PHE A 133 -0.22 -0.98 15.14
N LYS A 134 0.62 -0.60 14.14
CA LYS A 134 0.92 -1.47 12.99
C LYS A 134 1.49 -2.84 13.41
N GLY A 135 2.35 -2.87 14.43
CA GLY A 135 3.02 -4.08 14.91
C GLY A 135 4.00 -4.71 13.89
N PRO A 136 4.64 -5.84 14.24
CA PRO A 136 5.65 -6.52 13.40
C PRO A 136 5.04 -7.14 12.14
N VAL A 137 5.72 -7.01 11.00
CA VAL A 137 5.27 -7.56 9.70
C VAL A 137 5.90 -8.92 9.41
N ASP A 138 5.25 -9.73 8.56
CA ASP A 138 5.84 -10.99 8.09
C ASP A 138 6.97 -10.73 7.08
N ASN A 139 7.93 -11.65 6.99
CA ASN A 139 9.03 -11.60 6.03
C ASN A 139 8.60 -11.72 4.56
N THR A 140 7.33 -11.99 4.27
CA THR A 140 6.80 -12.05 2.91
C THR A 140 5.59 -11.15 2.78
N LEU A 141 5.69 -10.17 1.89
CA LEU A 141 4.66 -9.19 1.63
C LEU A 141 4.21 -9.31 0.17
N ALA A 142 2.90 -9.30 -0.05
CA ALA A 142 2.32 -9.20 -1.38
C ALA A 142 1.91 -7.74 -1.65
N GLY A 143 2.20 -7.21 -2.82
CA GLY A 143 1.89 -5.84 -3.19
C GLY A 143 1.37 -5.72 -4.61
N ASP A 144 0.44 -4.79 -4.81
CA ASP A 144 -0.10 -4.46 -6.12
C ASP A 144 -0.69 -3.05 -6.07
N GLU A 145 -0.85 -2.44 -7.24
CA GLU A 145 -1.53 -1.17 -7.38
C GLU A 145 -2.90 -1.32 -8.01
N THR A 146 -3.84 -0.48 -7.59
CA THR A 146 -5.18 -0.52 -8.16
C THR A 146 -5.75 0.84 -8.48
N TYR A 147 -6.49 0.91 -9.59
CA TYR A 147 -6.98 2.15 -10.16
C TYR A 147 -8.03 2.87 -9.28
N ILE A 148 -7.90 4.17 -9.06
CA ILE A 148 -8.97 5.02 -8.54
C ILE A 148 -9.10 6.27 -9.40
N LYS A 149 -10.23 6.98 -9.26
CA LYS A 149 -10.49 8.23 -9.98
C LYS A 149 -10.51 9.38 -9.00
N ILE A 150 -9.68 10.40 -9.21
CA ILE A 150 -9.61 11.61 -8.38
C ILE A 150 -9.76 12.81 -9.30
N SER A 151 -10.74 13.68 -9.02
CA SER A 151 -11.06 14.88 -9.78
C SER A 151 -11.14 14.64 -11.29
N GLY A 152 -11.78 13.54 -11.70
CA GLY A 152 -11.88 13.17 -13.11
C GLY A 152 -10.69 12.38 -13.67
N LYS A 153 -9.51 12.43 -13.04
CA LYS A 153 -8.24 11.88 -13.52
C LYS A 153 -7.94 10.51 -12.93
N ARG A 154 -7.08 9.75 -13.62
CA ARG A 154 -6.61 8.45 -13.14
C ARG A 154 -5.58 8.63 -12.03
N ALA A 155 -5.73 7.86 -10.96
CA ALA A 155 -4.78 7.71 -9.87
C ALA A 155 -4.71 6.25 -9.44
N TYR A 156 -3.79 5.92 -8.55
CA TYR A 156 -3.49 4.55 -8.13
C TYR A 156 -3.37 4.48 -6.62
N THR A 157 -3.94 3.43 -6.04
CA THR A 157 -3.72 3.04 -4.65
C THR A 157 -2.81 1.82 -4.63
N PHE A 158 -1.60 1.98 -4.11
CA PHE A 158 -0.67 0.90 -3.82
C PHE A 158 -1.03 0.27 -2.48
N LEU A 159 -1.28 -1.03 -2.48
CA LEU A 159 -1.58 -1.79 -1.28
C LEU A 159 -0.52 -2.88 -1.09
N PHE A 160 -0.06 -3.04 0.15
CA PHE A 160 0.76 -4.17 0.55
C PHE A 160 0.09 -4.91 1.70
N ILE A 161 0.20 -6.24 1.69
CA ILE A 161 -0.41 -7.12 2.67
C ILE A 161 0.61 -8.17 3.13
N SER A 162 0.61 -8.41 4.44
CA SER A 162 1.44 -9.42 5.10
C SER A 162 0.87 -10.82 4.82
N SER A 163 1.73 -11.81 4.55
CA SER A 163 1.26 -13.12 4.09
C SER A 163 0.60 -14.00 5.14
N LYS A 164 0.99 -13.92 6.42
CA LYS A 164 0.50 -14.79 7.50
C LYS A 164 -0.59 -14.12 8.30
N ASN A 165 -0.32 -12.94 8.86
CA ASN A 165 -1.30 -12.22 9.68
C ASN A 165 -2.36 -11.47 8.84
N LEU A 166 -2.18 -11.43 7.51
CA LEU A 166 -3.11 -10.83 6.54
C LEU A 166 -3.38 -9.34 6.74
N LYS A 167 -2.58 -8.62 7.53
CA LYS A 167 -2.75 -7.19 7.76
C LYS A 167 -2.26 -6.39 6.56
N ILE A 168 -2.94 -5.30 6.26
CA ILE A 168 -2.47 -4.32 5.28
C ILE A 168 -1.31 -3.57 5.91
N THR A 169 -0.14 -3.62 5.27
CA THR A 169 1.11 -3.02 5.74
C THR A 169 1.41 -1.69 5.06
N ALA A 170 0.87 -1.40 3.88
CA ALA A 170 0.98 -0.08 3.26
C ALA A 170 -0.26 0.26 2.45
N ASN A 171 -0.57 1.55 2.37
CA ASN A 171 -1.63 2.12 1.53
C ASN A 171 -1.21 3.49 0.99
N HIS A 172 -0.63 3.56 -0.21
CA HIS A 172 -0.14 4.82 -0.77
C HIS A 172 -0.95 5.24 -1.99
N ILE A 173 -1.39 6.49 -2.06
CA ILE A 173 -2.08 7.04 -3.23
C ILE A 173 -1.13 7.93 -4.03
N ALA A 174 -1.05 7.69 -5.34
CA ALA A 174 -0.27 8.49 -6.27
C ALA A 174 -0.97 8.68 -7.62
N SER A 175 -0.53 9.67 -8.39
CA SER A 175 -1.03 9.95 -9.75
C SER A 175 -0.42 9.02 -10.81
N SER A 176 0.68 8.34 -10.51
CA SER A 176 1.39 7.45 -11.44
C SER A 176 1.74 6.10 -10.81
N ARG A 177 2.23 5.18 -11.64
CA ARG A 177 2.69 3.84 -11.23
C ARG A 177 4.22 3.69 -11.23
N ASP A 178 4.90 4.82 -11.18
CA ASP A 178 6.34 4.92 -11.43
C ASP A 178 7.15 4.49 -10.20
N THR A 179 8.47 4.55 -10.34
CA THR A 179 9.42 4.09 -9.32
C THR A 179 9.26 4.81 -7.99
N LEU A 180 9.00 6.12 -7.98
CA LEU A 180 8.88 6.88 -6.73
C LEU A 180 7.68 6.41 -5.87
N PRO A 181 6.42 6.37 -6.38
CA PRO A 181 5.30 5.80 -5.64
C PRO A 181 5.50 4.35 -5.19
N ALA A 182 6.10 3.51 -6.04
CA ALA A 182 6.40 2.12 -5.70
C ALA A 182 7.42 2.03 -4.55
N THR A 183 8.45 2.88 -4.56
CA THR A 183 9.45 2.99 -3.49
C THR A 183 8.80 3.41 -2.17
N ILE A 184 7.94 4.43 -2.20
CA ILE A 184 7.20 4.91 -1.02
C ILE A 184 6.36 3.78 -0.42
N ALA A 185 5.61 3.06 -1.27
CA ALA A 185 4.74 1.99 -0.81
C ALA A 185 5.52 0.81 -0.21
N ILE A 186 6.63 0.39 -0.84
CA ILE A 186 7.50 -0.67 -0.30
C ILE A 186 8.13 -0.21 1.02
N LYS A 187 8.69 1.01 1.08
CA LYS A 187 9.31 1.55 2.31
C LYS A 187 8.33 1.56 3.47
N GLU A 188 7.10 2.03 3.25
CA GLU A 188 6.06 1.95 4.29
C GLU A 188 5.76 0.49 4.64
N SER A 189 5.64 -0.42 3.67
CA SER A 189 5.25 -1.82 3.92
C SER A 189 6.17 -2.55 4.89
N ILE A 190 7.46 -2.20 4.91
CA ILE A 190 8.50 -2.79 5.76
C ILE A 190 8.85 -1.93 6.99
N ARG A 191 8.18 -0.79 7.22
CA ARG A 191 8.54 0.18 8.28
C ARG A 191 8.71 -0.43 9.68
N THR A 192 7.97 -1.51 9.98
CA THR A 192 8.00 -2.21 11.28
C THR A 192 8.60 -3.62 11.20
N ALA A 193 9.33 -3.93 10.13
CA ALA A 193 10.11 -5.17 10.00
C ALA A 193 11.39 -5.08 10.84
N ASP A 194 11.87 -6.20 11.37
CA ASP A 194 13.20 -6.26 12.00
C ASP A 194 14.27 -5.95 10.94
N PRO A 195 15.18 -4.97 11.15
CA PRO A 195 16.28 -4.67 10.23
C PRO A 195 17.13 -5.87 9.81
N LYS A 196 17.21 -6.90 10.66
CA LYS A 196 18.00 -8.11 10.37
C LYS A 196 17.31 -9.08 9.41
N ASP A 197 16.00 -8.90 9.21
CA ASP A 197 15.21 -9.81 8.39
C ASP A 197 15.38 -9.54 6.89
N SER A 198 15.55 -10.63 6.13
CA SER A 198 15.41 -10.59 4.69
C SER A 198 13.93 -10.59 4.33
N MET A 199 13.51 -9.59 3.55
CA MET A 199 12.10 -9.39 3.18
C MET A 199 11.87 -9.81 1.74
N THR A 200 10.91 -10.69 1.52
CA THR A 200 10.45 -11.10 0.20
C THR A 200 9.24 -10.26 -0.21
N ILE A 201 9.39 -9.51 -1.29
CA ILE A 201 8.34 -8.66 -1.85
C ILE A 201 7.80 -9.33 -3.10
N VAL A 202 6.52 -9.71 -3.08
CA VAL A 202 5.84 -10.37 -4.20
C VAL A 202 4.92 -9.39 -4.90
N THR A 203 5.16 -9.10 -6.17
CA THR A 203 4.39 -8.12 -6.95
C THR A 203 4.10 -8.62 -8.37
N ASP A 204 3.28 -7.88 -9.11
CA ASP A 204 3.10 -8.14 -10.55
C ASP A 204 4.33 -7.70 -11.37
N GLY A 205 4.28 -7.90 -12.69
CA GLY A 205 5.35 -7.59 -13.63
C GLY A 205 5.68 -6.10 -13.84
N ASN A 206 5.17 -5.18 -13.00
CA ASN A 206 5.46 -3.75 -13.13
C ASN A 206 6.95 -3.47 -12.84
N PRO A 207 7.73 -2.94 -13.81
CA PRO A 207 9.16 -2.68 -13.62
C PRO A 207 9.49 -1.70 -12.49
N SER A 208 8.55 -0.82 -12.12
CA SER A 208 8.77 0.16 -11.05
C SER A 208 9.11 -0.48 -9.71
N TYR A 209 8.57 -1.66 -9.41
CA TYR A 209 8.91 -2.41 -8.20
C TYR A 209 10.36 -2.90 -8.20
N GLN A 210 10.89 -3.31 -9.37
CA GLN A 210 12.29 -3.71 -9.50
C GLN A 210 13.22 -2.52 -9.24
N ASP A 211 12.90 -1.38 -9.83
CA ASP A 211 13.69 -0.17 -9.65
C ASP A 211 13.58 0.36 -8.20
N ALA A 212 12.42 0.21 -7.55
CA ALA A 212 12.21 0.56 -6.14
C ALA A 212 13.03 -0.32 -5.18
N VAL A 213 13.00 -1.66 -5.36
CA VAL A 213 13.82 -2.58 -4.57
C VAL A 213 15.31 -2.32 -4.78
N HIS A 214 15.74 -2.02 -6.00
CA HIS A 214 17.13 -1.67 -6.28
C HIS A 214 17.54 -0.35 -5.59
N PHE A 215 16.65 0.64 -5.50
CA PHE A 215 16.90 1.87 -4.75
C PHE A 215 17.05 1.59 -3.24
N LEU A 216 16.12 0.82 -2.65
CA LEU A 216 16.06 0.55 -1.21
C LEU A 216 17.14 -0.41 -0.71
N ASN A 217 17.65 -1.30 -1.57
CA ASN A 217 18.77 -2.19 -1.23
C ASN A 217 20.14 -1.50 -1.21
N LYS A 218 20.22 -0.22 -1.59
CA LYS A 218 21.46 0.54 -1.42
C LYS A 218 21.69 0.77 0.07
N PRO A 219 22.90 0.54 0.60
CA PRO A 219 23.19 0.69 2.04
C PRO A 219 22.81 2.06 2.61
N GLU A 220 22.89 3.12 1.80
CA GLU A 220 22.51 4.47 2.19
C GLU A 220 20.99 4.71 2.31
N ASN A 221 20.15 3.83 1.76
CA ASN A 221 18.70 4.04 1.62
C ASN A 221 17.84 3.03 2.39
N GLY A 222 18.43 1.98 2.96
CA GLY A 222 17.68 0.93 3.60
C GLY A 222 18.53 0.03 4.48
N ASN A 223 17.89 -0.49 5.53
CA ASN A 223 18.51 -1.39 6.49
C ASN A 223 18.16 -2.86 6.23
N HIS A 224 17.23 -3.12 5.31
CA HIS A 224 16.70 -4.45 5.03
C HIS A 224 17.20 -4.96 3.68
N GLN A 225 17.49 -6.25 3.61
CA GLN A 225 17.71 -6.92 2.34
C GLN A 225 16.37 -7.30 1.71
N LEU A 226 16.01 -6.65 0.60
CA LEU A 226 14.76 -6.88 -0.12
C LEU A 226 14.97 -7.79 -1.33
N ASN A 227 14.18 -8.86 -1.40
CA ASN A 227 14.14 -9.80 -2.51
C ASN A 227 12.82 -9.66 -3.27
N LEU A 228 12.87 -9.18 -4.51
CA LEU A 228 11.69 -9.07 -5.36
C LEU A 228 11.38 -10.41 -6.05
N LYS A 229 10.12 -10.84 -5.99
CA LYS A 229 9.57 -11.95 -6.77
C LYS A 229 8.42 -11.41 -7.61
N GLN A 230 8.52 -11.55 -8.92
CA GLN A 230 7.49 -11.10 -9.86
C GLN A 230 6.67 -12.28 -10.36
N VAL A 231 5.35 -12.22 -10.23
CA VAL A 231 4.43 -13.27 -10.68
C VAL A 231 3.65 -12.78 -11.89
N ILE A 232 4.21 -13.00 -13.08
CA ILE A 232 3.71 -12.44 -14.34
C ILE A 232 2.66 -13.37 -14.96
N GLY A 233 1.54 -12.78 -15.40
CA GLY A 233 0.51 -13.50 -16.16
C GLY A 233 -0.34 -14.46 -15.34
N LEU A 234 -1.12 -15.29 -16.05
CA LEU A 234 -2.12 -16.20 -15.50
C LEU A 234 -1.65 -17.67 -15.44
N GLN A 235 -0.56 -18.04 -16.11
CA GLN A 235 -0.07 -19.42 -16.18
C GLN A 235 1.20 -19.61 -15.36
N ASN A 236 1.40 -20.80 -14.78
CA ASN A 236 2.64 -21.19 -14.11
C ASN A 236 3.66 -21.56 -15.19
N LEU A 237 4.37 -20.56 -15.70
CA LEU A 237 5.37 -20.76 -16.74
C LEU A 237 6.74 -21.15 -16.14
N ASP A 238 6.96 -20.91 -14.84
CA ASP A 238 8.18 -21.23 -14.11
C ASP A 238 7.92 -21.58 -12.63
N LYS A 239 8.88 -22.27 -12.00
CA LYS A 239 8.79 -22.73 -10.59
C LYS A 239 8.59 -21.59 -9.59
N VAL A 240 9.15 -20.41 -9.88
CA VAL A 240 8.99 -19.22 -9.03
C VAL A 240 7.55 -18.72 -9.10
N SER A 241 6.95 -18.63 -10.30
CA SER A 241 5.53 -18.24 -10.40
C SER A 241 4.62 -19.23 -9.69
N GLU A 242 4.93 -20.52 -9.71
CA GLU A 242 4.14 -21.54 -9.00
C GLU A 242 4.20 -21.35 -7.47
N GLU A 243 5.41 -21.20 -6.92
CA GLU A 243 5.62 -21.00 -5.48
C GLU A 243 4.96 -19.71 -4.95
N PHE A 244 5.08 -18.61 -5.69
CA PHE A 244 4.63 -17.29 -5.23
C PHE A 244 3.20 -16.91 -5.68
N ARG A 245 2.51 -17.76 -6.45
CA ARG A 245 1.12 -17.52 -6.89
C ARG A 245 0.10 -17.30 -5.77
N PRO A 246 0.15 -18.01 -4.62
CA PRO A 246 -0.79 -17.76 -3.53
C PRO A 246 -0.79 -16.30 -3.06
N PHE A 247 0.37 -15.62 -3.10
CA PHE A 247 0.50 -14.22 -2.72
C PHE A 247 -0.15 -13.28 -3.74
N LYS A 248 -0.10 -13.61 -5.03
CA LYS A 248 -0.85 -12.89 -6.08
C LYS A 248 -2.35 -12.97 -5.83
N GLN A 249 -2.87 -14.16 -5.53
CA GLN A 249 -4.29 -14.34 -5.20
C GLN A 249 -4.69 -13.59 -3.92
N LEU A 250 -3.78 -13.53 -2.94
CA LEU A 250 -3.98 -12.78 -1.70
C LEU A 250 -4.16 -11.28 -1.99
N ILE A 251 -3.25 -10.67 -2.76
CA ILE A 251 -3.35 -9.24 -3.07
C ILE A 251 -4.53 -8.93 -3.99
N GLU A 252 -4.87 -9.80 -4.95
CA GLU A 252 -6.06 -9.65 -5.79
C GLU A 252 -7.36 -9.66 -4.96
N ARG A 253 -7.44 -10.52 -3.94
CA ARG A 253 -8.58 -10.56 -3.00
C ARG A 253 -8.67 -9.27 -2.18
N LEU A 254 -7.53 -8.75 -1.71
CA LEU A 254 -7.49 -7.46 -1.02
C LEU A 254 -7.98 -6.35 -1.96
N ASN A 255 -7.46 -6.28 -3.18
CA ASN A 255 -7.84 -5.29 -4.18
C ASN A 255 -9.34 -5.33 -4.48
N ARG A 256 -9.93 -6.53 -4.61
CA ARG A 256 -11.39 -6.67 -4.79
C ARG A 256 -12.18 -6.13 -3.59
N THR A 257 -11.70 -6.39 -2.38
CA THR A 257 -12.31 -5.89 -1.14
C THR A 257 -12.22 -4.37 -1.05
N TYR A 258 -11.05 -3.79 -1.35
CA TYR A 258 -10.85 -2.36 -1.39
C TYR A 258 -11.74 -1.69 -2.46
N LYS A 259 -11.82 -2.28 -3.66
CA LYS A 259 -12.69 -1.81 -4.75
C LYS A 259 -14.16 -1.75 -4.35
N PHE A 260 -14.63 -2.74 -3.59
CA PHE A 260 -15.97 -2.72 -3.04
C PHE A 260 -16.21 -1.50 -2.13
N HIS A 261 -15.21 -1.09 -1.34
CA HIS A 261 -15.30 0.07 -0.43
C HIS A 261 -15.22 1.42 -1.15
N VAL A 262 -14.45 1.52 -2.23
CA VAL A 262 -14.30 2.80 -2.96
C VAL A 262 -15.34 3.00 -4.08
N ARG A 263 -15.95 1.92 -4.59
CA ARG A 263 -16.95 1.99 -5.67
C ARG A 263 -18.15 2.92 -5.35
N PRO A 264 -18.72 2.95 -4.13
CA PRO A 264 -19.82 3.85 -3.79
C PRO A 264 -19.51 5.34 -3.94
N ALA A 265 -18.23 5.73 -3.94
CA ALA A 265 -17.82 7.11 -4.16
C ALA A 265 -17.97 7.54 -5.63
N VAL A 266 -17.91 6.59 -6.59
CA VAL A 266 -17.92 6.88 -8.05
C VAL A 266 -16.77 7.82 -8.46
N GLY A 267 -15.68 7.77 -7.72
CA GLY A 267 -14.55 8.69 -7.83
C GLY A 267 -14.56 9.76 -6.73
N PHE A 268 -13.40 10.34 -6.48
CA PHE A 268 -13.20 11.32 -5.42
C PHE A 268 -13.11 12.73 -6.00
N ALA A 269 -13.70 13.71 -5.30
CA ALA A 269 -13.59 15.11 -5.70
C ALA A 269 -12.20 15.69 -5.39
N SER A 270 -11.53 15.18 -4.36
CA SER A 270 -10.22 15.64 -3.88
C SER A 270 -9.28 14.46 -3.56
N ILE A 271 -7.97 14.72 -3.56
CA ILE A 271 -6.97 13.73 -3.12
C ILE A 271 -7.13 13.40 -1.63
N ASN A 272 -7.43 14.40 -0.80
CA ASN A 272 -7.62 14.21 0.64
C ASN A 272 -8.76 13.23 0.93
N GLY A 273 -9.90 13.36 0.24
CA GLY A 273 -11.03 12.45 0.41
C GLY A 273 -10.70 11.01 0.01
N ALA A 274 -9.87 10.82 -1.02
CA ALA A 274 -9.39 9.50 -1.43
C ALA A 274 -8.46 8.87 -0.37
N ILE A 275 -7.52 9.67 0.16
CA ILE A 275 -6.61 9.23 1.22
C ILE A 275 -7.38 8.95 2.51
N ALA A 276 -8.36 9.78 2.86
CA ALA A 276 -9.17 9.65 4.06
C ALA A 276 -9.97 8.34 4.06
N LEU A 277 -10.74 8.06 2.99
CA LEU A 277 -11.51 6.82 2.90
C LEU A 277 -10.58 5.59 2.88
N THR A 278 -9.44 5.67 2.19
CA THR A 278 -8.46 4.58 2.14
C THR A 278 -7.85 4.30 3.51
N THR A 279 -7.50 5.35 4.26
CA THR A 279 -6.96 5.24 5.61
C THR A 279 -7.98 4.59 6.54
N LEU A 280 -9.24 5.06 6.52
CA LEU A 280 -10.31 4.48 7.33
C LEU A 280 -10.62 3.03 6.94
N PHE A 281 -10.57 2.70 5.65
CA PHE A 281 -10.68 1.32 5.18
C PHE A 281 -9.58 0.44 5.79
N VAL A 282 -8.32 0.90 5.77
CA VAL A 282 -7.19 0.15 6.36
C VAL A 282 -7.36 -0.01 7.86
N THR A 283 -7.80 1.04 8.57
CA THR A 283 -8.11 0.95 10.01
C THR A 283 -9.21 -0.08 10.28
N HIS A 284 -10.30 -0.03 9.52
CA HIS A 284 -11.37 -1.01 9.63
C HIS A 284 -10.85 -2.43 9.36
N TYR A 285 -10.12 -2.62 8.26
CA TYR A 285 -9.62 -3.91 7.82
C TYR A 285 -8.68 -4.54 8.85
N ASN A 286 -7.72 -3.77 9.38
CA ASN A 286 -6.70 -4.30 10.27
C ASN A 286 -7.21 -4.55 11.70
N PHE A 287 -8.08 -3.70 12.23
CA PHE A 287 -8.40 -3.68 13.67
C PHE A 287 -9.83 -4.09 13.99
N LEU A 288 -10.76 -4.07 13.02
CA LEU A 288 -12.19 -4.22 13.29
C LEU A 288 -12.86 -5.32 12.46
N ARG A 289 -12.35 -5.62 11.27
CA ARG A 289 -12.91 -6.61 10.35
C ARG A 289 -12.43 -8.01 10.72
N PRO A 290 -13.32 -8.97 11.02
CA PRO A 290 -12.92 -10.36 11.24
C PRO A 290 -12.59 -11.06 9.92
N HIS A 291 -11.61 -11.96 9.95
CA HIS A 291 -11.18 -12.74 8.80
C HIS A 291 -11.39 -14.23 9.05
N MET A 292 -12.12 -14.92 8.18
CA MET A 292 -12.35 -16.37 8.27
C MET A 292 -11.04 -17.17 8.33
N SER A 293 -10.05 -16.77 7.54
CA SER A 293 -8.71 -17.38 7.53
C SER A 293 -7.89 -17.14 8.81
N LEU A 294 -8.36 -16.28 9.71
CA LEU A 294 -7.77 -16.02 11.03
C LEU A 294 -8.71 -16.50 12.14
N ASN A 295 -9.55 -17.51 11.89
CA ASN A 295 -10.57 -17.99 12.83
C ASN A 295 -11.49 -16.87 13.33
N TYR A 296 -11.91 -16.00 12.41
CA TYR A 296 -12.74 -14.82 12.68
C TYR A 296 -12.09 -13.76 13.59
N ASN A 297 -10.77 -13.82 13.78
CA ASN A 297 -10.02 -12.72 14.39
C ASN A 297 -9.73 -11.60 13.38
N VAL A 298 -9.40 -10.42 13.92
CA VAL A 298 -8.90 -9.29 13.14
C VAL A 298 -7.39 -9.48 12.85
N PRO A 299 -6.85 -8.92 11.75
CA PRO A 299 -5.42 -9.02 11.42
C PRO A 299 -4.48 -8.51 12.51
N VAL A 300 -4.87 -7.45 13.21
CA VAL A 300 -4.10 -6.86 14.32
C VAL A 300 -4.99 -6.81 15.56
N PRO A 301 -5.01 -7.87 16.38
CA PRO A 301 -5.84 -7.92 17.58
C PRO A 301 -5.27 -6.98 18.65
N LEU A 302 -6.14 -6.16 19.24
CA LEU A 302 -5.80 -5.24 20.34
C LEU A 302 -6.65 -5.59 21.56
N ASP A 303 -6.01 -5.77 22.72
CA ASP A 303 -6.68 -6.29 23.92
C ASP A 303 -7.85 -5.41 24.37
N PHE A 304 -7.69 -4.08 24.29
CA PHE A 304 -8.72 -3.13 24.67
C PHE A 304 -9.95 -3.11 23.72
N LEU A 305 -9.94 -3.87 22.62
CA LEU A 305 -11.07 -4.03 21.71
C LEU A 305 -11.77 -5.41 21.80
N LYS A 306 -11.16 -6.41 22.47
CA LYS A 306 -11.61 -7.82 22.42
C LYS A 306 -13.01 -8.04 23.01
N ASN A 307 -13.38 -7.30 24.05
CA ASN A 307 -14.64 -7.50 24.79
C ASN A 307 -15.69 -6.42 24.52
N ILE A 308 -15.71 -5.89 23.29
CA ILE A 308 -16.68 -4.89 22.87
C ILE A 308 -17.63 -5.52 21.85
N ASP A 309 -18.91 -5.58 22.19
CA ASP A 309 -19.88 -6.39 21.46
C ASP A 309 -20.29 -5.80 20.11
N THR A 310 -20.40 -4.47 20.03
CA THR A 310 -20.90 -3.80 18.82
C THR A 310 -19.79 -3.11 18.05
N LEU A 311 -19.86 -3.18 16.72
CA LEU A 311 -18.92 -2.50 15.84
C LEU A 311 -18.87 -0.97 16.04
N PRO A 312 -20.01 -0.27 16.27
CA PRO A 312 -19.97 1.14 16.68
C PRO A 312 -19.20 1.36 17.98
N ASN A 313 -19.39 0.53 19.01
CA ASN A 313 -18.65 0.69 20.26
C ASN A 313 -17.15 0.45 20.07
N ARG A 314 -16.76 -0.48 19.19
CA ARG A 314 -15.34 -0.69 18.83
C ARG A 314 -14.77 0.52 18.11
N TRP A 315 -15.51 1.12 17.18
CA TRP A 315 -15.13 2.39 16.55
C TRP A 315 -14.98 3.51 17.58
N ALA A 316 -15.94 3.69 18.49
CA ALA A 316 -15.88 4.71 19.52
C ALA A 316 -14.65 4.54 20.42
N LYS A 317 -14.35 3.30 20.85
CA LYS A 317 -13.16 3.00 21.64
C LYS A 317 -11.87 3.27 20.87
N LEU A 318 -11.79 2.82 19.61
CA LEU A 318 -10.62 3.05 18.74
C LEU A 318 -10.36 4.54 18.56
N ILE A 319 -11.39 5.33 18.27
CA ILE A 319 -11.29 6.79 18.11
C ILE A 319 -10.83 7.42 19.41
N SER A 320 -11.45 7.08 20.55
CA SER A 320 -11.04 7.59 21.86
C SER A 320 -9.56 7.35 22.13
N THR A 321 -9.04 6.16 21.81
CA THR A 321 -7.62 5.85 21.93
C THR A 321 -6.77 6.64 20.93
N ALA A 322 -7.22 6.78 19.67
CA ALA A 322 -6.51 7.54 18.65
C ALA A 322 -6.35 9.03 19.00
N LEU A 323 -7.29 9.60 19.76
CA LEU A 323 -7.24 11.00 20.23
C LEU A 323 -6.28 11.23 21.38
N GLN A 324 -5.90 10.18 22.09
CA GLN A 324 -4.93 10.23 23.18
C GLN A 324 -3.49 10.02 22.67
N LEU A 325 -3.32 9.61 21.41
CA LEU A 325 -2.00 9.48 20.82
C LEU A 325 -1.39 10.86 20.60
N PRO A 326 -0.07 11.02 20.85
CA PRO A 326 0.61 12.25 20.49
C PRO A 326 0.50 12.47 18.97
N ALA A 327 0.38 13.74 18.56
CA ALA A 327 0.53 14.06 17.15
C ALA A 327 1.95 13.61 16.73
N LEU A 328 2.03 12.72 15.74
CA LEU A 328 3.31 12.30 15.19
C LEU A 328 3.88 13.51 14.44
N ALA A 329 5.11 13.89 14.81
CA ALA A 329 5.85 15.02 14.25
C ALA A 329 6.29 14.77 12.81
#